data_AF-A0A2M9P138-F1
#
_entry.id   AF-A0A2M9P138-F1
#
_cell.length_a   1.000
_cell.length_b   1.000
_cell.length_c   1.000
_cell.angle_alpha   90.00
_cell.angle_beta   90.00
_cell.angle_gamma   90.00
#
_symmetry.space_group_name_H-M   'P 1'
#
loop_
_entity.id
_entity.type
_entity.pdbx_description
1 polymer ?
#
loop_
_entity_poly.entity_id
_entity_poly.type
_entity_poly.pdbx_seq_one_letter_code
_entity_poly.pdbx_strand_id
1 'polypeptide(L)'
;SSELLINIFIPNTPLHDGAVILQNNQVAAAACYLPLSESPFISKELGTRHRAAIGMSEVTDSLTIVVSEETGGISVTKNGELYRDLDQESFRAMLTSELVVENIKTTSSGIWNWRGKKNG
;
A
#
# COMPACT_ATOMS: atom_id res chain seq x y z
N SER A 1 6.58 -2.22 -13.53
CA SER A 1 7.97 -1.74 -13.41
C SER A 1 7.97 -0.30 -12.92
N SER A 2 9.12 0.25 -12.52
CA SER A 2 9.27 1.65 -12.10
C SER A 2 8.97 2.63 -13.24
N GLU A 3 9.43 2.32 -14.45
CA GLU A 3 9.28 3.17 -15.64
C GLU A 3 7.80 3.35 -16.01
N LEU A 4 7.00 2.28 -15.86
CA LEU A 4 5.57 2.34 -16.11
C LEU A 4 4.86 3.28 -15.14
N LEU A 5 5.15 3.18 -13.84
CA LEU A 5 4.54 4.04 -12.82
C LEU A 5 4.92 5.50 -13.03
N ILE A 6 6.19 5.79 -13.35
CA ILE A 6 6.64 7.14 -13.68
C ILE A 6 5.87 7.68 -14.89
N ASN A 7 5.74 6.89 -15.96
CA ASN A 7 5.04 7.32 -17.17
C ASN A 7 3.54 7.57 -16.96
N ILE A 8 2.88 6.80 -16.10
CA ILE A 8 1.46 7.01 -15.77
C ILE A 8 1.24 8.38 -15.13
N PHE A 9 2.13 8.80 -14.23
CA PHE A 9 1.99 10.05 -13.50
C PHE A 9 2.61 11.27 -14.21
N ILE A 10 2.97 11.17 -15.50
CA ILE A 10 3.41 12.34 -16.27
C ILE A 10 2.26 13.35 -16.37
N PRO A 11 2.44 14.61 -15.93
CA PRO A 11 1.38 15.62 -15.97
C PRO A 11 0.80 15.83 -17.37
N ASN A 12 -0.48 16.20 -17.45
CA ASN A 12 -1.20 16.47 -18.70
C ASN A 12 -1.36 15.25 -19.64
N THR A 13 -1.27 14.03 -19.12
CA THR A 13 -1.56 12.80 -19.87
C THR A 13 -2.91 12.20 -19.46
N PRO A 14 -3.61 11.42 -20.31
CA PRO A 14 -4.92 10.87 -19.92
C PRO A 14 -4.90 9.98 -18.66
N LEU A 15 -3.75 9.43 -18.26
CA LEU A 15 -3.65 8.49 -17.15
C LEU A 15 -3.22 9.11 -15.81
N HIS A 16 -2.75 10.36 -15.81
CA HIS A 16 -2.18 10.98 -14.59
C HIS A 16 -3.21 11.43 -13.57
N ASP A 17 -4.44 11.68 -14.02
CA ASP A 17 -5.49 12.28 -13.18
C ASP A 17 -6.27 11.17 -12.47
N GLY A 18 -5.84 10.86 -11.25
CA GLY A 18 -6.45 9.86 -10.39
C GLY A 18 -5.45 8.88 -9.80
N ALA A 19 -5.97 7.79 -9.25
CA ALA A 19 -5.18 6.75 -8.60
C ALA A 19 -4.79 5.63 -9.56
N VAL A 20 -3.68 4.98 -9.23
CA VAL A 20 -3.25 3.71 -9.83
C VAL A 20 -3.56 2.59 -8.84
N ILE A 21 -4.30 1.58 -9.30
CA ILE A 21 -4.64 0.42 -8.49
C ILE A 21 -3.69 -0.72 -8.82
N LEU A 22 -2.99 -1.21 -7.80
CA LEU A 22 -2.12 -2.37 -7.89
C LEU A 22 -2.81 -3.58 -7.28
N GLN A 23 -2.88 -4.68 -8.03
CA GLN A 23 -3.46 -5.93 -7.55
C GLN A 23 -2.69 -7.11 -8.15
N ASN A 24 -2.41 -8.14 -7.34
CA ASN A 24 -1.74 -9.36 -7.79
C ASN A 24 -0.44 -9.10 -8.57
N ASN A 25 0.38 -8.16 -8.09
CA ASN A 25 1.64 -7.76 -8.72
C ASN A 25 1.49 -7.14 -10.13
N GLN A 26 0.32 -6.59 -10.45
CA GLN A 26 0.01 -5.93 -11.72
C GLN A 26 -0.66 -4.57 -11.48
N VAL A 27 -0.54 -3.67 -12.47
CA VAL A 27 -1.37 -2.47 -12.54
C VAL A 27 -2.74 -2.90 -13.07
N ALA A 28 -3.75 -2.94 -12.20
CA ALA A 28 -5.10 -3.30 -12.56
C ALA A 28 -5.81 -2.17 -13.31
N ALA A 29 -5.58 -0.92 -12.88
CA ALA A 29 -6.15 0.27 -13.49
C ALA A 29 -5.32 1.53 -13.15
N ALA A 30 -5.51 2.59 -13.95
CA ALA A 30 -4.96 3.93 -13.75
C ALA A 30 -6.09 4.97 -13.93
N ALA A 31 -5.86 6.23 -13.57
CA ALA A 31 -6.86 7.30 -13.56
C ALA A 31 -8.15 6.94 -12.78
N CYS A 32 -8.01 6.20 -11.68
CA CYS A 32 -9.13 5.77 -10.86
C CYS A 32 -9.60 6.88 -9.92
N TYR A 33 -10.92 7.08 -9.83
CA TYR A 33 -11.53 7.94 -8.83
C TYR A 33 -11.67 7.19 -7.50
N LEU A 34 -11.18 7.78 -6.42
CA LEU A 34 -11.29 7.24 -5.07
C LEU A 34 -12.27 8.08 -4.23
N PRO A 35 -12.94 7.50 -3.22
CA PRO A 35 -13.70 8.27 -2.26
C PRO A 35 -12.80 9.25 -1.52
N LEU A 36 -13.28 10.47 -1.30
CA LEU A 36 -12.58 11.48 -0.52
C LEU A 36 -13.03 11.39 0.93
N SER A 37 -12.10 11.44 1.88
CA SER A 37 -12.45 11.54 3.29
C SER A 37 -13.04 12.93 3.60
N GLU A 38 -14.14 12.91 4.36
CA GLU A 38 -14.81 14.09 4.90
C GLU A 38 -14.35 14.42 6.34
N SER A 39 -13.34 13.69 6.84
CA SER A 39 -12.87 13.86 8.22
C SER A 39 -12.41 15.30 8.48
N PRO A 40 -12.98 15.98 9.50
CA PRO A 40 -12.61 17.35 9.86
C PRO A 40 -11.21 17.43 10.48
N PHE A 41 -10.62 16.29 10.85
CA PHE A 41 -9.29 16.19 11.44
C PHE A 41 -8.16 16.24 10.39
N ILE A 42 -8.49 16.18 9.10
CA ILE A 42 -7.53 16.31 8.00
C ILE A 42 -7.05 17.76 7.93
N SER A 43 -5.72 17.95 8.00
CA SER A 43 -5.12 19.29 7.86
C SER A 43 -5.59 19.97 6.57
N LYS A 44 -5.89 21.26 6.66
CA LYS A 44 -6.33 22.08 5.51
C LYS A 44 -5.27 22.21 4.43
N GLU A 45 -4.00 21.98 4.78
CA GLU A 45 -2.86 21.96 3.85
C GLU A 45 -2.86 20.72 2.95
N LEU A 46 -3.64 19.69 3.27
CA LEU A 46 -3.68 18.45 2.51
C LEU A 46 -4.59 18.60 1.29
N GLY A 47 -3.96 18.46 0.11
CA GLY A 47 -4.65 18.47 -1.18
C GLY A 47 -5.55 17.24 -1.45
N THR A 48 -6.17 17.22 -2.62
CA THR A 48 -7.15 16.21 -3.02
C THR A 48 -6.60 14.78 -3.03
N ARG A 49 -5.34 14.58 -3.44
CA ARG A 49 -4.67 13.26 -3.40
C ARG A 49 -4.62 12.66 -1.99
N HIS A 50 -4.32 13.47 -0.98
CA HIS A 50 -4.28 13.02 0.41
C HIS A 50 -5.67 12.65 0.90
N ARG A 51 -6.69 13.47 0.59
CA ARG A 51 -8.08 13.18 0.95
C ARG A 51 -8.59 11.89 0.30
N ALA A 52 -8.23 11.65 -0.95
CA ALA A 52 -8.52 10.43 -1.68
C ALA A 52 -7.86 9.20 -1.04
N ALA A 53 -6.59 9.32 -0.65
CA ALA A 53 -5.87 8.24 0.00
C ALA A 53 -6.47 7.87 1.37
N ILE A 54 -6.80 8.89 2.18
CA ILE A 54 -7.44 8.68 3.48
C ILE A 54 -8.83 8.05 3.28
N GLY A 55 -9.64 8.60 2.39
CA GLY A 55 -10.99 8.09 2.12
C GLY A 55 -10.99 6.66 1.62
N MET A 56 -10.01 6.28 0.79
CA MET A 56 -9.83 4.87 0.40
C MET A 56 -9.45 3.99 1.59
N SER A 57 -8.55 4.45 2.46
CA SER A 57 -8.10 3.71 3.64
C SER A 57 -9.16 3.59 4.75
N GLU A 58 -10.21 4.40 4.72
CA GLU A 58 -11.34 4.32 5.66
C GLU A 58 -12.31 3.19 5.31
N VAL A 59 -12.40 2.83 4.02
CA VAL A 59 -13.38 1.85 3.51
C VAL A 59 -12.74 0.55 3.01
N THR A 60 -11.41 0.47 3.03
CA THR A 60 -10.64 -0.71 2.62
C THR A 60 -9.45 -0.94 3.55
N ASP A 61 -8.90 -2.15 3.50
CA ASP A 61 -7.62 -2.51 4.10
C ASP A 61 -6.41 -2.13 3.22
N SER A 62 -6.62 -1.31 2.18
CA SER A 62 -5.58 -0.97 1.23
C SER A 62 -4.49 -0.08 1.85
N LEU A 63 -3.27 -0.32 1.40
CA LEU A 63 -2.14 0.58 1.63
C LEU A 63 -2.06 1.56 0.46
N THR A 64 -2.26 2.85 0.70
CA THR A 64 -2.19 3.88 -0.34
C THR A 64 -0.99 4.78 -0.12
N ILE A 65 -0.26 5.08 -1.21
CA ILE A 65 0.95 5.90 -1.21
C ILE A 65 0.65 7.20 -1.96
N VAL A 66 1.06 8.34 -1.40
CA VAL A 66 0.87 9.66 -1.99
C VAL A 66 2.21 10.39 -2.08
N VAL A 67 2.47 10.99 -3.24
CA VAL A 67 3.55 11.97 -3.41
C VAL A 67 2.90 13.34 -3.60
N SER A 68 3.26 14.27 -2.71
CA SER A 68 2.79 15.66 -2.77
C SER A 68 3.30 16.35 -4.03
N GLU A 69 2.39 16.93 -4.83
CA GLU A 69 2.78 17.74 -5.99
C GLU A 69 3.49 19.04 -5.58
N GLU A 70 3.17 19.56 -4.39
CA GLU A 70 3.67 20.84 -3.90
C GLU A 70 5.05 20.71 -3.27
N THR A 71 5.26 19.64 -2.49
CA THR A 71 6.45 19.49 -1.64
C THR A 71 7.33 18.32 -2.04
N GLY A 72 6.84 17.39 -2.87
CA GLY A 72 7.52 16.12 -3.15
C GLY A 72 7.53 15.14 -1.97
N GLY A 73 6.96 15.51 -0.83
CA GLY A 73 6.90 14.65 0.36
C GLY A 73 6.09 13.37 0.12
N ILE A 74 6.55 12.27 0.71
CA ILE A 74 5.91 10.96 0.62
C ILE A 74 5.04 10.76 1.84
N SER A 75 3.78 10.39 1.62
CA SER A 75 2.84 10.00 2.68
C SER A 75 2.25 8.64 2.38
N VAL A 76 1.85 7.93 3.43
CA VAL A 76 1.17 6.64 3.33
C VAL A 76 -0.10 6.69 4.16
N THR A 77 -1.17 6.08 3.67
CA THR A 77 -2.42 5.92 4.42
C THR A 77 -2.80 4.45 4.53
N LYS A 78 -3.28 4.06 5.71
CA LYS A 78 -3.79 2.73 6.02
C LYS A 78 -4.76 2.83 7.18
N ASN A 79 -5.87 2.08 7.14
CA ASN A 79 -6.84 1.99 8.23
C ASN A 79 -7.34 3.36 8.75
N GLY A 80 -7.52 4.34 7.85
CA GLY A 80 -7.93 5.70 8.20
C GLY A 80 -6.82 6.58 8.81
N GLU A 81 -5.61 6.07 8.99
CA GLU A 81 -4.46 6.83 9.49
C GLU A 81 -3.61 7.38 8.33
N LEU A 82 -3.02 8.56 8.55
CA LEU A 82 -2.11 9.21 7.62
C LEU A 82 -0.72 9.35 8.26
N TYR A 83 0.28 8.74 7.63
CA TYR A 83 1.69 8.87 7.96
C TYR A 83 2.34 9.84 6.97
N ARG A 84 2.70 11.04 7.44
CA ARG A 84 3.20 12.14 6.61
C ARG A 84 4.72 12.20 6.59
N ASP A 85 5.24 12.77 5.49
CA ASP A 85 6.64 13.19 5.35
C ASP A 85 7.64 12.09 5.72
N LEU A 86 7.36 10.87 5.25
CA LEU A 86 8.19 9.70 5.48
C LEU A 86 9.53 9.85 4.74
N ASP A 87 10.62 9.62 5.46
CA ASP A 87 11.92 9.42 4.82
C ASP A 87 11.98 8.07 4.10
N GLN A 88 13.03 7.88 3.29
CA GLN A 88 13.18 6.68 2.48
C GLN A 88 13.28 5.40 3.31
N GLU A 89 13.90 5.46 4.49
CA GLU A 89 14.10 4.31 5.36
C GLU A 89 12.78 3.87 6.00
N SER A 90 12.04 4.82 6.58
CA SER A 90 10.73 4.61 7.20
C SER A 90 9.70 4.16 6.17
N PHE A 91 9.71 4.77 4.98
CA PHE A 91 8.85 4.37 3.87
C PHE A 91 9.10 2.92 3.46
N ARG A 92 10.38 2.55 3.27
CA ARG A 92 10.75 1.17 2.90
C ARG A 92 10.38 0.17 3.99
N ALA A 93 10.63 0.51 5.26
CA ALA A 93 10.28 -0.34 6.39
C ALA A 93 8.76 -0.60 6.42
N MET A 94 7.95 0.44 6.28
CA MET A 94 6.49 0.35 6.24
C MET A 94 5.98 -0.50 5.07
N LEU A 95 6.49 -0.29 3.85
CA LEU A 95 6.08 -1.12 2.71
C LEU A 95 6.46 -2.59 2.91
N THR A 96 7.64 -2.85 3.48
CA THR A 96 8.12 -4.21 3.70
C THR A 96 7.25 -4.93 4.73
N SER A 97 6.94 -4.28 5.86
CA SER A 97 6.10 -4.88 6.90
C SER A 97 4.68 -5.16 6.43
N GLU A 98 4.16 -4.36 5.52
CA GLU A 98 2.75 -4.43 5.10
C GLU A 98 2.51 -5.31 3.87
N LEU A 99 3.43 -5.32 2.90
CA LEU A 99 3.23 -6.00 1.63
C LEU A 99 4.04 -7.29 1.49
N VAL A 100 5.09 -7.48 2.29
CA VAL A 100 5.90 -8.69 2.25
C VAL A 100 5.41 -9.64 3.34
N VAL A 101 4.64 -10.64 2.93
CA VAL A 101 4.38 -11.80 3.78
C VAL A 101 5.68 -12.59 3.84
N GLU A 102 6.41 -12.48 4.96
CA GLU A 102 7.45 -13.45 5.25
C GLU A 102 6.77 -14.82 5.35
N ASN A 103 7.00 -15.66 4.34
CA ASN A 103 6.75 -17.08 4.47
C ASN A 103 7.70 -17.58 5.55
N ILE A 104 7.25 -17.54 6.81
CA ILE A 104 7.85 -18.31 7.87
C ILE A 104 7.78 -19.75 7.38
N LYS A 105 8.90 -20.21 6.80
CA LYS A 105 9.15 -21.62 6.58
C LYS A 105 9.14 -22.22 7.98
N THR A 106 7.96 -22.65 8.41
CA THR A 106 7.85 -23.62 9.48
C THR A 106 8.48 -24.87 8.90
N THR A 107 9.80 -24.97 9.02
CA THR A 107 10.47 -26.26 8.94
C THR A 107 9.85 -27.05 10.07
N SER A 108 8.79 -27.80 9.75
CA SER A 108 8.29 -28.90 10.56
C SER A 108 9.40 -29.94 10.61
N SER A 109 10.42 -29.62 11.40
CA SER A 109 11.52 -30.47 11.76
C SER A 109 10.92 -31.55 12.65
N GLY A 110 10.73 -32.73 12.08
CA GLY A 110 10.68 -34.00 12.80
C GLY A 110 9.63 -34.13 13.91
N ILE A 111 8.40 -34.53 13.55
CA ILE A 111 7.65 -35.46 14.40
C ILE A 111 7.48 -36.75 13.61
N TRP A 112 8.56 -37.54 13.60
CA TRP A 112 8.52 -38.96 13.30
C TRP A 112 7.68 -39.66 14.38
N ASN A 113 6.41 -39.94 14.10
CA ASN A 113 5.66 -40.92 14.88
C ASN A 113 6.06 -42.33 14.41
N TRP A 114 7.26 -42.74 14.81
CA TRP A 114 7.63 -44.15 14.86
C TRP A 114 6.77 -44.80 15.96
N ARG A 115 5.68 -45.46 15.56
CA ARG A 115 4.93 -46.35 16.44
C ARG A 115 4.98 -47.75 15.87
N GLY A 116 6.10 -48.42 16.14
CA GLY A 116 6.30 -49.82 15.85
C GLY A 116 5.71 -50.71 16.93
N LYS A 117 5.34 -51.92 16.49
CA LYS A 117 5.11 -53.17 17.25
C LYS A 117 3.78 -53.26 18.02
N LYS A 118 3.00 -54.35 17.93
CA LYS A 118 3.34 -55.79 17.78
C LYS A 118 2.18 -56.58 17.16
N ASN A 119 2.54 -57.66 16.48
CA ASN A 119 1.70 -58.82 16.20
C ASN A 119 1.07 -59.38 17.49
N GLY A 120 -0.19 -59.79 17.39
CA GLY A 120 -0.95 -60.57 18.37
C GLY A 120 -2.23 -61.07 17.72
#